data_AF-A0A182PMN5-F1
#
_entry.id   AF-A0A182PMN5-F1
#
_cell.length_a   1.000
_cell.length_b   1.000
_cell.length_c   1.000
_cell.angle_alpha   90.00
_cell.angle_beta   90.00
_cell.angle_gamma   90.00
#
_symmetry.space_group_name_H-M   'P 1'
#
loop_
_entity.id
_entity.type
_entity.pdbx_description
1 polymer ?
#
loop_
_entity_poly.entity_id
_entity_poly.type
_entity_poly.pdbx_seq_one_letter_code
_entity_poly.pdbx_strand_id
1 'polypeptide(L)'
;MDLSRAPNERKLYLCKWYFKAGFALLPFLWSINTVWFFNEAFRKPAYEEQKEIKKYVIFSLVGTLVWIVAIISWVVTFQLKRTDWGEFADNISFIIPLGQA
;
A
#
# COMPACT_ATOMS: atom_id res chain seq x y z
N MET A 1 -6.78 -15.54 -9.21
CA MET A 1 -7.31 -16.57 -8.30
C MET A 1 -8.70 -16.14 -7.85
N ASP A 2 -9.72 -16.96 -8.03
CA ASP A 2 -11.09 -16.63 -7.64
C ASP A 2 -11.26 -16.76 -6.12
N LEU A 3 -11.43 -15.63 -5.42
CA LEU A 3 -11.56 -15.60 -3.96
C LEU A 3 -12.84 -16.31 -3.50
N SER A 4 -13.88 -16.37 -4.34
CA SER A 4 -15.17 -16.96 -3.99
C SER A 4 -15.08 -18.47 -3.75
N ARG A 5 -14.12 -19.15 -4.39
CA ARG A 5 -13.91 -20.60 -4.30
C ARG A 5 -13.01 -21.03 -3.15
N ALA A 6 -12.37 -20.08 -2.46
CA ALA A 6 -11.49 -20.39 -1.33
C ALA A 6 -12.27 -20.57 -0.02
N PRO A 7 -11.90 -21.53 0.84
CA PRO A 7 -12.46 -21.65 2.18
C PRO A 7 -12.10 -20.42 3.05
N ASN A 8 -12.93 -20.10 4.03
CA ASN A 8 -12.80 -18.88 4.85
C ASN A 8 -11.45 -18.79 5.58
N GLU A 9 -10.98 -19.88 6.16
CA GLU A 9 -9.64 -20.00 6.75
C GLU A 9 -8.51 -19.63 5.76
N ARG A 10 -8.63 -20.06 4.49
CA ARG A 10 -7.64 -19.72 3.47
C ARG A 10 -7.68 -18.24 3.10
N LYS A 11 -8.86 -17.63 3.09
CA LYS A 11 -9.01 -16.17 2.89
C LYS A 11 -8.35 -15.39 4.01
N LEU A 12 -8.57 -15.80 5.26
CA LEU A 12 -7.93 -15.20 6.43
C LEU A 12 -6.40 -15.33 6.37
N TYR A 13 -5.89 -16.52 6.06
CA TYR A 13 -4.46 -16.76 5.88
C TYR A 13 -3.86 -15.83 4.82
N LEU A 14 -4.51 -15.73 3.65
CA LEU A 14 -4.06 -14.85 2.57
C LEU A 14 -4.07 -13.38 3.02
N CYS A 15 -5.14 -12.91 3.65
CA CYS A 15 -5.23 -11.53 4.12
C CYS A 15 -4.11 -11.18 5.12
N LYS A 16 -3.84 -12.08 6.08
CA LYS A 16 -2.72 -11.95 7.04
C LYS A 16 -1.36 -11.95 6.34
N TRP A 17 -1.16 -12.82 5.36
CA TRP A 17 0.10 -12.94 4.65
C TRP A 17 0.39 -11.70 3.79
N TYR A 18 -0.60 -11.20 3.05
CA TYR A 18 -0.48 -9.97 2.25
C TYR A 18 -0.21 -8.76 3.16
N PHE A 19 -0.87 -8.68 4.32
CA PHE A 19 -0.57 -7.66 5.31
C PHE A 19 0.88 -7.73 5.81
N LYS A 20 1.39 -8.92 6.16
CA LYS A 20 2.78 -9.10 6.61
C LYS A 20 3.79 -8.76 5.51
N ALA A 21 3.53 -9.23 4.29
CA ALA A 21 4.40 -8.98 3.15
C ALA A 21 4.49 -7.49 2.79
N GLY A 22 3.44 -6.70 3.03
CA GLY A 22 3.47 -5.25 2.78
C GLY A 22 4.49 -4.48 3.64
N PHE A 23 4.93 -5.04 4.78
CA PHE A 23 6.01 -4.44 5.58
C PHE A 23 7.38 -4.46 4.88
N ALA A 24 7.55 -5.22 3.79
CA ALA A 24 8.74 -5.18 2.96
C ALA A 24 8.79 -3.95 2.03
N LEU A 25 8.28 -2.80 2.48
CA LEU A 25 8.16 -1.54 1.73
C LEU A 25 7.28 -1.66 0.46
N LEU A 26 6.21 -2.45 0.55
CA LEU A 26 5.30 -2.71 -0.58
C LEU A 26 3.91 -2.13 -0.32
N PRO A 27 3.73 -0.79 -0.39
CA PRO A 27 2.43 -0.16 -0.13
C PRO A 27 1.35 -0.57 -1.13
N PHE A 28 1.74 -0.88 -2.37
CA PHE A 28 0.82 -1.36 -3.38
C PHE A 28 0.21 -2.72 -3.00
N LEU A 29 0.97 -3.56 -2.29
CA LEU A 29 0.48 -4.85 -1.81
C LEU A 29 -0.60 -4.68 -0.72
N TRP A 30 -0.42 -3.71 0.18
CA TRP A 30 -1.46 -3.34 1.14
C TRP A 30 -2.72 -2.81 0.45
N SER A 31 -2.56 -1.98 -0.60
CA SER A 31 -3.69 -1.50 -1.40
C SER A 31 -4.48 -2.65 -2.04
N ILE A 32 -3.78 -3.59 -2.68
CA ILE A 32 -4.40 -4.81 -3.25
C ILE A 32 -5.14 -5.60 -2.17
N ASN A 33 -4.51 -5.81 -1.01
CA ASN A 33 -5.14 -6.53 0.10
C ASN A 33 -6.44 -5.85 0.54
N THR A 34 -6.43 -4.52 0.66
CA THR A 34 -7.61 -3.76 1.03
C THR A 34 -8.72 -3.90 0.00
N VAL A 35 -8.45 -3.68 -1.29
CA VAL A 35 -9.47 -3.73 -2.36
C VAL A 35 -10.03 -5.14 -2.53
N TRP A 36 -9.15 -6.16 -2.52
CA TRP A 36 -9.53 -7.54 -2.82
C TRP A 36 -10.38 -8.17 -1.70
N PHE A 37 -10.06 -7.88 -0.43
CA PHE A 37 -10.82 -8.37 0.73
C PHE A 37 -11.91 -7.40 1.21
N PHE A 38 -12.09 -6.23 0.59
CA PHE A 38 -13.10 -5.24 0.99
C PHE A 38 -14.53 -5.82 0.98
N ASN A 39 -14.90 -6.51 -0.11
CA ASN A 39 -16.20 -7.14 -0.23
C ASN A 39 -16.43 -8.20 0.86
N GLU A 40 -15.38 -8.95 1.18
CA GLU A 40 -15.42 -10.03 2.18
C GLU A 40 -15.51 -9.49 3.61
N ALA A 41 -14.92 -8.32 3.87
CA ALA A 41 -14.92 -7.66 5.16
C ALA A 41 -16.20 -6.84 5.44
N PHE A 42 -16.81 -6.24 4.41
CA PHE A 42 -17.89 -5.25 4.60
C PHE A 42 -19.21 -5.57 3.88
N ARG A 43 -19.21 -6.39 2.83
CA ARG A 43 -20.44 -6.68 2.04
C ARG A 43 -21.04 -8.06 2.32
N LYS A 44 -20.25 -9.05 2.72
CA LYS A 44 -20.75 -10.41 3.00
C LYS A 44 -21.42 -10.52 4.38
N PRO A 45 -22.40 -11.44 4.53
CA PRO A 45 -23.01 -11.73 5.82
C PRO A 45 -21.99 -12.22 6.85
N ALA A 46 -22.32 -12.12 8.13
CA ALA A 46 -21.40 -12.42 9.21
C ALA A 46 -20.94 -13.89 9.20
N TYR A 47 -19.62 -14.09 9.27
CA TYR A 47 -18.96 -15.39 9.48
C TYR A 47 -17.83 -15.22 10.51
N GLU A 48 -17.38 -16.33 11.08
CA GLU A 48 -16.48 -16.36 12.24
C GLU A 48 -15.18 -15.56 12.02
N GLU A 49 -14.52 -15.76 10.89
CA GLU A 49 -13.24 -15.15 10.54
C GLU A 49 -13.36 -13.71 10.01
N GLN A 50 -14.58 -13.22 9.76
CA GLN A 50 -14.81 -11.92 9.15
C GLN A 50 -14.26 -10.77 10.01
N LYS A 51 -14.37 -10.87 11.33
CA LYS A 51 -13.88 -9.85 12.26
C LYS A 51 -12.37 -9.65 12.13
N GLU A 52 -11.62 -10.74 11.98
CA GLU A 52 -10.18 -10.66 11.78
C GLU A 52 -9.82 -10.10 10.40
N ILE A 53 -10.48 -10.57 9.35
CA ILE A 53 -10.26 -10.04 7.98
C ILE A 53 -10.51 -8.53 7.95
N LYS A 54 -11.60 -8.06 8.57
CA LYS A 54 -11.91 -6.62 8.67
C LYS A 54 -10.80 -5.83 9.35
N LYS A 55 -10.25 -6.35 10.46
CA LYS A 55 -9.12 -5.72 11.16
C LYS A 55 -7.89 -5.57 10.26
N TYR A 56 -7.50 -6.64 9.56
CA TYR A 56 -6.34 -6.60 8.66
C TYR A 56 -6.57 -5.72 7.43
N VAL A 57 -7.78 -5.69 6.87
CA VAL A 57 -8.15 -4.79 5.77
C VAL A 57 -8.02 -3.32 6.19
N ILE A 58 -8.49 -2.97 7.38
CA ILE A 58 -8.36 -1.61 7.93
C ILE A 58 -6.88 -1.26 8.16
N PHE A 59 -6.09 -2.17 8.74
CA PHE A 59 -4.66 -1.92 8.94
C PHE A 59 -3.89 -1.79 7.63
N SER A 60 -4.20 -2.60 6.61
CA SER A 60 -3.65 -2.43 5.27
C SER A 60 -4.06 -1.09 4.64
N LEU A 61 -5.30 -0.63 4.86
CA LEU A 61 -5.74 0.66 4.35
C LEU A 61 -4.95 1.81 5.01
N VAL A 62 -4.82 1.78 6.34
CA VAL A 62 -4.03 2.77 7.08
C VAL A 62 -2.57 2.77 6.61
N GLY A 63 -1.94 1.59 6.49
CA GLY A 63 -0.58 1.47 5.99
C GLY A 63 -0.42 2.03 4.58
N THR A 64 -1.40 1.78 3.70
CA THR A 64 -1.42 2.34 2.35
C THR A 64 -1.48 3.86 2.37
N LEU A 65 -2.38 4.45 3.17
CA LEU A 65 -2.53 5.90 3.28
C LEU A 65 -1.26 6.57 3.83
N VAL A 66 -0.65 5.98 4.86
CA VAL A 66 0.62 6.47 5.43
C VAL A 66 1.71 6.50 4.36
N TRP A 67 1.85 5.45 3.56
CA TRP A 67 2.82 5.42 2.46
C TRP A 67 2.51 6.40 1.34
N ILE A 68 1.23 6.57 0.98
CA ILE A 68 0.82 7.56 -0.01
C ILE A 68 1.25 8.95 0.44
N VAL A 69 0.97 9.30 1.70
CA VAL A 69 1.39 10.60 2.26
C VAL A 69 2.91 10.72 2.24
N ALA A 70 3.64 9.70 2.70
CA ALA A 70 5.11 9.73 2.71
C ALA A 70 5.71 9.91 1.30
N ILE A 71 5.20 9.19 0.30
CA ILE A 71 5.67 9.29 -1.09
C ILE A 71 5.31 10.66 -1.67
N ILE A 72 4.09 11.15 -1.46
CA ILE A 72 3.69 12.48 -1.94
C ILE A 72 4.56 13.56 -1.31
N SER A 73 4.75 13.52 0.01
CA SER A 73 5.60 14.48 0.72
C SER A 73 7.04 14.45 0.20
N TRP A 74 7.59 13.25 -0.05
CA TRP A 74 8.92 13.10 -0.64
C TRP A 74 8.99 13.69 -2.04
N VAL A 75 8.05 13.34 -2.93
CA VAL A 75 7.99 13.84 -4.31
C VAL A 75 7.85 15.36 -4.33
N VAL A 76 6.94 15.93 -3.54
CA VAL A 76 6.74 17.39 -3.46
C VAL A 76 8.00 18.08 -2.96
N THR A 77 8.63 17.57 -1.90
CA THR A 77 9.87 18.14 -1.38
C THR A 77 10.97 18.07 -2.42
N PHE A 78 11.16 16.91 -3.06
CA PHE A 78 12.17 16.72 -4.09
C PHE A 78 11.93 17.68 -5.27
N GLN A 79 10.72 17.76 -5.80
CA GLN A 79 10.41 18.65 -6.92
C GLN A 79 10.62 20.14 -6.60
N LEU A 80 10.27 20.57 -5.38
CA LEU A 80 10.43 21.98 -4.98
C LEU A 80 11.86 22.35 -4.58
N LYS A 81 12.65 21.38 -4.11
CA LYS A 81 13.99 21.61 -3.53
C LYS A 81 15.14 21.02 -4.32
N ARG A 82 14.87 20.33 -5.44
CA ARG A 82 15.90 19.70 -6.29
C ARG A 82 17.03 20.67 -6.64
N THR A 83 16.66 21.86 -7.11
CA THR A 83 17.61 22.91 -7.52
C THR A 83 18.42 23.45 -6.34
N ASP A 84 17.79 23.58 -5.17
CA ASP A 84 18.43 24.08 -3.95
C ASP A 84 19.46 23.08 -3.40
N TRP A 85 19.28 21.78 -3.67
CA TRP A 85 20.14 20.69 -3.19
C TRP A 85 21.36 20.42 -4.08
N GLY A 86 21.43 21.04 -5.27
CA GLY A 86 22.57 20.97 -6.18
C GLY A 86 23.04 19.55 -6.49
N GLU A 87 24.35 19.30 -6.36
CA GLU A 87 25.00 18.02 -6.70
C GLU A 87 24.37 16.81 -6.00
N PHE A 88 23.89 16.96 -4.76
CA PHE A 88 23.21 15.88 -4.05
C PHE A 88 21.92 15.46 -4.78
N ALA A 89 21.11 16.43 -5.21
CA ALA A 89 19.88 16.15 -5.94
C ALA A 89 20.16 15.57 -7.32
N ASP A 90 21.22 16.01 -8.00
CA ASP A 90 21.61 15.43 -9.29
C ASP A 90 22.04 13.96 -9.15
N ASN A 91 22.76 13.62 -8.08
CA ASN A 91 23.20 12.25 -7.79
C ASN A 91 22.04 11.28 -7.50
N ILE A 92 20.96 11.75 -6.88
CA ILE A 92 19.76 10.93 -6.60
C ILE A 92 18.67 11.08 -7.67
N SER A 93 18.87 11.95 -8.66
CA SER A 93 17.98 12.13 -9.80
C SER A 93 18.21 11.02 -10.81
N PHE A 94 17.19 10.17 -11.01
CA PHE A 94 17.23 9.21 -12.11
C PHE A 94 17.00 9.87 -13.48
N ILE A 95 16.21 10.96 -13.52
CA ILE A 95 15.91 11.72 -14.73
C ILE A 95 16.18 13.19 -14.43
N ILE A 96 17.12 13.77 -15.17
CA ILE A 96 17.47 15.20 -15.05
C ILE A 96 16.75 15.95 -16.19
N PRO A 97 15.90 16.93 -15.90
CA PRO A 97 15.23 17.71 -16.93
C PRO A 97 16.25 18.62 -17.64
N LEU A 98 16.46 18.40 -18.95
CA LEU A 98 17.45 19.13 -19.76
C LEU A 98 17.13 20.64 -19.92
N GLY A 99 15.92 21.07 -19.59
CA GLY A 99 15.43 22.45 -19.79
C GLY A 99 15.27 23.29 -18.53
N GLN A 100 15.57 22.75 -17.34
CA GLN A 100 15.48 23.48 -16.08
C GLN A 100 16.72 23.18 -15.23
N ALA A 101 17.54 24.21 -15.02
CA ALA A 101 18.67 24.17 -14.09
C ALA A 101 18.15 23.96 -12.67
#